data_AF-S4PRB6-F1
#
_entry.id   AF-S4PRB6-F1
#
_cell.length_a   1.000
_cell.length_b   1.000
_cell.length_c   1.000
_cell.angle_alpha   90.00
_cell.angle_beta   90.00
_cell.angle_gamma   90.00
#
_symmetry.space_group_name_H-M   'P 1'
#
loop_
_entity.id
_entity.type
_entity.pdbx_description
1 polymer ?
#
loop_
_entity_poly.entity_id
_entity_poly.type
_entity_poly.pdbx_seq_one_letter_code
_entity_poly.pdbx_strand_id
1 'polypeptide(L)'
;MGARPSEYAAAAPHNSYIHVEEFAGPEELAAYLRRLDEDDTLYNSYFKWKGTGEFINTYFFCRVCAMVHANARRQRNAHYTDVQGWWRDAACTRTDWRASSRDPP
;
A
#
# COMPACT_ATOMS: atom_id res chain seq x y z
N MET A 1 2.05 6.07 -14.47
CA MET A 1 2.61 6.33 -13.12
C MET A 1 1.86 5.44 -12.15
N GLY A 2 2.56 4.62 -11.36
CA GLY A 2 1.92 3.56 -10.56
C GLY A 2 1.86 2.22 -11.29
N ALA A 3 0.94 1.34 -10.88
CA ALA A 3 0.70 0.04 -11.51
C ALA A 3 0.06 0.19 -12.90
N ARG A 4 -0.11 -0.94 -13.63
CA ARG A 4 -0.78 -0.93 -14.94
C ARG A 4 -2.28 -0.63 -14.79
N PRO A 5 -2.96 -0.08 -15.82
CA PRO A 5 -4.40 0.18 -15.79
C PRO A 5 -5.23 -1.04 -15.38
N SER A 6 -4.83 -2.24 -15.83
CA SER A 6 -5.49 -3.51 -15.49
C SER A 6 -5.44 -3.84 -14.00
N GLU A 7 -4.35 -3.48 -13.31
CA GLU A 7 -4.19 -3.74 -11.88
C GLU A 7 -5.12 -2.84 -11.07
N TYR A 8 -5.26 -1.58 -11.47
CA TYR A 8 -6.23 -0.67 -10.85
C TYR A 8 -7.66 -1.10 -11.13
N ALA A 9 -7.98 -1.52 -12.36
CA ALA A 9 -9.31 -2.00 -12.71
C ALA A 9 -9.72 -3.26 -11.92
N ALA A 10 -8.75 -4.12 -11.55
CA ALA A 10 -8.99 -5.30 -10.75
C ALA A 10 -9.17 -4.99 -9.25
N ALA A 11 -8.54 -3.91 -8.75
CA ALA A 11 -8.48 -3.61 -7.32
C ALA A 11 -9.44 -2.50 -6.86
N ALA A 12 -9.72 -1.52 -7.71
CA ALA A 12 -10.51 -0.34 -7.37
C ALA A 12 -11.93 -0.43 -7.95
N PRO A 13 -12.93 0.18 -7.29
CA PRO A 13 -14.27 0.27 -7.86
C PRO A 13 -14.27 0.93 -9.23
N HIS A 14 -15.15 0.47 -10.12
CA HIS A 14 -15.27 1.05 -11.45
C HIS A 14 -15.58 2.56 -11.37
N ASN A 15 -14.93 3.37 -12.22
CA ASN A 15 -15.07 4.83 -12.26
C ASN A 15 -14.81 5.52 -10.91
N SER A 16 -13.85 5.03 -10.11
CA SER A 16 -13.47 5.62 -8.81
C SER A 16 -12.11 6.32 -8.80
N TYR A 17 -11.39 6.26 -9.92
CA TYR A 17 -10.04 6.80 -10.06
C TYR A 17 -9.83 7.29 -11.50
N ILE A 18 -8.80 8.12 -11.68
CA ILE A 18 -8.34 8.61 -12.99
C ILE A 18 -6.98 7.98 -13.24
N HIS A 19 -6.85 7.18 -14.30
CA HIS A 19 -5.56 6.59 -14.63
C HIS A 19 -4.79 7.48 -15.61
N VAL A 20 -3.55 7.83 -15.28
CA VAL A 20 -2.76 8.77 -16.10
C VAL A 20 -2.48 8.26 -17.52
N GLU A 21 -2.45 6.94 -17.72
CA GLU A 21 -2.22 6.32 -19.05
C GLU A 21 -3.48 6.29 -19.93
N GLU A 22 -4.64 6.76 -19.43
CA GLU A 22 -5.83 6.97 -20.25
C GLU A 22 -5.74 8.26 -21.08
N PHE A 23 -4.72 9.09 -20.84
CA PHE A 23 -4.48 10.35 -21.52
C PHE A 23 -3.21 10.24 -22.38
N ALA A 24 -3.19 10.90 -23.52
CA ALA A 24 -2.05 10.95 -24.43
C ALA A 24 -0.83 11.64 -23.82
N GLY A 25 -1.03 12.49 -22.81
CA GLY A 25 0.05 13.16 -22.10
C GLY A 25 -0.41 14.05 -20.95
N PRO A 26 0.54 14.70 -20.25
CA PRO A 26 0.25 15.51 -19.08
C PRO A 26 -0.59 16.76 -19.39
N GLU A 27 -0.50 17.30 -20.60
CA GLU A 27 -1.31 18.45 -21.03
C GLU A 27 -2.80 18.10 -21.10
N GLU A 28 -3.13 16.97 -21.73
CA GLU A 28 -4.50 16.48 -21.83
C GLU A 28 -5.07 16.14 -20.45
N LEU A 29 -4.28 15.47 -19.61
CA LEU A 29 -4.66 15.21 -18.22
C LEU A 29 -4.94 16.52 -17.45
N ALA A 30 -4.07 17.53 -17.59
CA ALA A 30 -4.28 18.82 -16.92
C ALA A 30 -5.54 19.53 -17.41
N ALA A 31 -5.86 19.45 -18.71
CA ALA A 31 -7.10 19.98 -19.25
C ALA A 31 -8.33 19.25 -18.69
N TYR A 32 -8.25 17.92 -18.58
CA TYR A 32 -9.30 17.11 -17.97
C TYR A 32 -9.52 17.45 -16.50
N LEU A 33 -8.44 17.61 -15.72
CA LEU A 33 -8.52 17.94 -14.30
C LEU A 33 -9.11 19.33 -14.06
N ARG A 34 -8.85 20.32 -14.92
CA ARG A 34 -9.51 21.63 -14.83
C ARG A 34 -11.01 21.54 -15.08
N ARG A 35 -11.42 20.81 -16.12
CA ARG A 35 -12.84 20.54 -16.38
C ARG A 35 -13.52 19.82 -15.21
N LEU A 36 -12.80 18.88 -14.60
CA LEU A 36 -13.29 18.12 -13.45
C LEU A 36 -13.51 19.01 -12.22
N ASP A 37 -12.62 19.98 -11.98
CA ASP A 37 -12.72 20.95 -10.88
C ASP A 37 -13.91 21.90 -11.05
N GLU A 38 -14.22 22.28 -12.29
CA GLU A 38 -15.33 23.19 -12.61
C GLU A 38 -16.72 22.52 -12.62
N ASP A 39 -16.77 21.18 -12.75
CA ASP A 39 -18.02 20.40 -12.86
C ASP A 39 -18.19 19.48 -11.64
N ASP A 40 -18.87 19.99 -10.61
CA ASP A 40 -19.22 19.25 -9.40
C ASP A 40 -19.96 17.93 -9.69
N THR A 41 -20.77 17.87 -10.75
CA THR A 41 -21.53 16.66 -11.09
C THR A 41 -20.58 15.60 -11.63
N LEU A 42 -19.65 15.99 -12.50
CA LEU A 42 -18.61 15.11 -13.01
C LEU A 42 -17.67 14.65 -11.89
N TYR A 43 -17.20 15.56 -11.04
CA TYR A 43 -16.37 15.23 -9.88
C TYR A 43 -17.07 14.23 -8.96
N ASN A 44 -18.32 14.50 -8.60
CA ASN A 44 -19.10 13.62 -7.73
C ASN A 44 -19.41 12.25 -8.36
N SER A 45 -19.33 12.12 -9.69
CA SER A 45 -19.49 10.84 -10.37
C SER A 45 -18.43 9.80 -9.96
N TYR A 46 -17.22 10.25 -9.56
CA TYR A 46 -16.13 9.40 -9.09
C TYR A 46 -16.37 8.82 -7.69
N PHE A 47 -17.40 9.28 -6.98
CA PHE A 47 -17.75 8.84 -5.64
C PHE A 47 -19.04 8.02 -5.58
N LYS A 48 -19.66 7.71 -6.73
CA LYS A 48 -20.90 6.90 -6.80
C LYS A 48 -20.77 5.50 -6.21
N TRP A 49 -19.55 4.96 -6.14
CA TRP A 49 -19.27 3.69 -5.48
C TRP A 49 -19.36 3.75 -3.95
N LYS A 50 -19.37 4.95 -3.34
CA LYS A 50 -19.54 5.07 -1.88
C LYS A 50 -20.92 4.52 -1.50
N GLY A 51 -20.93 3.56 -0.58
CA GLY A 51 -22.16 2.88 -0.14
C GLY A 51 -22.58 1.69 -0.99
N THR A 52 -21.86 1.35 -2.07
CA THR A 52 -22.14 0.13 -2.87
C THR A 52 -21.42 -1.11 -2.33
N GLY A 53 -20.65 -0.98 -1.25
CA GLY A 53 -19.90 -2.08 -0.62
C GLY A 53 -20.06 -2.07 0.90
N GLU A 54 -19.78 -3.21 1.51
CA GLU A 54 -19.81 -3.37 2.97
C GLU A 54 -18.38 -3.45 3.51
N PHE A 55 -18.15 -2.72 4.60
CA PHE A 55 -16.93 -2.92 5.39
C PHE A 55 -17.10 -4.18 6.24
N ILE A 56 -16.60 -5.29 5.72
CA ILE A 56 -16.54 -6.53 6.51
C ILE A 56 -15.46 -6.34 7.58
N ASN A 57 -15.88 -6.24 8.84
CA ASN A 57 -14.94 -6.28 9.94
C ASN A 57 -14.38 -7.69 10.06
N THR A 58 -13.25 -7.93 9.39
CA THR A 58 -12.52 -9.19 9.47
C THR A 58 -11.73 -9.35 10.77
N TYR A 59 -11.86 -8.39 11.70
CA TYR A 59 -11.04 -8.26 12.90
C TYR A 59 -9.54 -8.29 12.56
N PHE A 60 -9.17 -7.65 11.45
CA PHE A 60 -7.81 -7.66 10.91
C PHE A 60 -6.77 -7.30 11.97
N PHE A 61 -6.98 -6.20 12.70
CA PHE A 61 -6.06 -5.77 13.76
C PHE A 61 -6.02 -6.74 14.95
N CYS A 62 -7.14 -7.35 15.33
CA CYS A 62 -7.15 -8.40 16.36
C CYS A 62 -6.34 -9.62 15.91
N ARG A 63 -6.46 -10.03 14.64
CA ARG A 63 -5.70 -11.16 14.07
C ARG A 63 -4.20 -10.84 14.03
N VAL A 64 -3.82 -9.65 13.57
CA VAL A 64 -2.42 -9.20 13.59
C VAL A 64 -1.86 -9.18 15.00
N CYS A 65 -2.61 -8.60 15.95
CA CYS A 65 -2.25 -8.58 17.36
C CYS A 65 -2.04 -10.01 17.90
N ALA A 66 -2.99 -10.92 17.69
CA ALA A 66 -2.88 -12.31 18.09
C ALA A 66 -1.65 -12.99 17.46
N MET A 67 -1.38 -12.78 16.17
CA MET A 67 -0.21 -13.34 15.48
C MET A 67 1.12 -12.81 16.06
N VAL A 68 1.19 -11.52 16.38
CA VAL A 68 2.37 -10.91 17.01
C VAL A 68 2.62 -11.52 18.39
N HIS A 69 1.57 -11.69 19.19
CA HIS A 69 1.66 -12.20 20.56
C HIS A 69 1.73 -13.74 20.67
N ALA A 70 1.31 -14.48 19.65
CA ALA A 70 1.39 -15.95 19.59
C ALA A 70 2.84 -16.45 19.48
N ASN A 71 3.77 -15.61 19.04
CA ASN A 71 5.17 -15.98 18.92
C ASN A 71 5.89 -15.81 20.26
N ALA A 72 6.08 -16.92 20.99
CA ALA A 72 6.84 -16.95 22.25
C ALA A 72 8.28 -16.38 22.13
N ARG A 73 8.91 -16.44 20.94
CA ARG A 73 10.24 -15.81 20.71
C ARG A 73 10.17 -14.28 20.67
N ARG A 74 9.01 -13.69 20.34
CA ARG A 74 8.74 -12.23 20.36
C ARG A 74 8.22 -11.73 21.70
N GLN A 75 8.00 -12.60 22.68
CA GLN A 75 7.72 -12.19 24.07
C GLN A 75 8.99 -11.73 24.81
N ARG A 76 10.13 -11.60 24.12
CA ARG A 76 11.30 -10.91 24.66
C ARG A 76 10.98 -9.42 24.70
N ASN A 77 11.05 -8.82 25.89
CA ASN A 77 11.08 -7.36 26.03
C ASN A 77 12.29 -6.82 25.27
N ALA A 78 12.08 -6.39 24.03
CA ALA A 78 13.13 -5.81 23.22
C ALA A 78 13.31 -4.35 23.63
N HIS A 79 14.35 -4.09 24.43
CA HIS A 79 14.79 -2.75 24.80
C HIS A 79 16.07 -2.43 24.05
N TYR A 80 16.03 -1.36 23.25
CA TYR A 80 17.18 -0.90 22.48
C TYR A 80 17.67 0.41 23.10
N THR A 81 18.91 0.42 23.57
CA THR A 81 19.55 1.64 24.10
C THR A 81 19.89 2.64 23.01
N ASP A 82 20.11 2.16 21.79
CA ASP A 82 20.31 2.97 20.58
C ASP A 82 19.53 2.38 19.42
N VAL A 83 18.41 3.02 19.07
CA VAL A 83 17.54 2.61 17.97
C VAL A 83 18.20 2.87 16.61
N GLN A 84 19.04 3.91 16.49
CA GLN A 84 19.70 4.24 15.23
C GLN A 84 20.77 3.21 14.87
N GLY A 85 21.60 2.82 15.83
CA GLY A 85 22.56 1.71 15.66
C GLY A 85 21.85 0.40 15.30
N TRP A 86 20.76 0.06 15.99
CA TRP A 86 19.96 -1.13 15.64
C TRP A 86 19.43 -1.09 14.20
N TRP A 87 18.83 0.02 13.80
CA TRP A 87 18.19 0.15 12.49
C TRP A 87 19.19 0.18 11.32
N ARG A 88 20.31 0.88 11.49
CA ARG A 88 21.28 1.10 10.40
C ARG A 88 22.29 -0.02 10.26
N ASP A 89 22.70 -0.65 11.38
CA ASP A 89 23.83 -1.58 11.39
C ASP A 89 23.42 -3.04 11.62
N ALA A 90 22.23 -3.32 12.17
CA ALA A 90 21.81 -4.67 12.53
C ALA A 90 20.53 -5.18 11.82
N ALA A 91 19.61 -4.29 11.42
CA ALA A 91 18.31 -4.71 10.87
C ALA A 91 18.34 -5.04 9.36
N CYS A 92 19.26 -4.45 8.60
CA CYS A 92 19.43 -4.73 7.18
C CYS A 92 20.73 -5.50 6.94
N THR A 93 20.63 -6.73 6.43
CA THR A 93 21.81 -7.44 5.92
C THR A 93 22.33 -6.67 4.70
N ARG A 94 23.55 -6.14 4.76
CA ARG A 94 24.24 -5.57 3.58
C ARG A 94 24.61 -6.63 2.54
N THR A 95 24.44 -7.91 2.87
CA THR A 95 24.68 -9.06 2.01
C THR A 95 23.38 -9.58 1.38
N ASP A 96 23.50 -10.04 0.14
CA ASP A 96 22.43 -10.65 -0.65
C ASP A 96 21.82 -11.83 0.11
N TRP A 97 20.50 -11.82 0.27
CA TRP A 97 19.73 -12.86 0.96
C TRP A 97 19.86 -14.24 0.30
N ARG A 98 20.35 -14.32 -0.95
CA ARG A 98 20.67 -15.59 -1.63
C ARG A 98 21.99 -16.21 -1.21
N ALA A 99 22.87 -15.47 -0.52
CA ALA A 99 24.19 -15.96 -0.12
C ALA A 99 24.19 -16.74 1.22
N SER A 100 23.06 -16.77 1.93
CA SER A 100 22.95 -17.41 3.26
C SER A 100 22.90 -18.94 3.26
N SER A 101 22.88 -19.61 2.10
CA SER A 101 22.94 -21.08 2.06
C SER A 101 24.37 -21.57 1.86
N ARG A 102 25.18 -21.53 2.93
CA ARG A 102 26.36 -22.39 3.10
C ARG A 102 26.88 -22.26 4.54
N ASP A 103 26.33 -23.09 5.42
CA ASP A 103 27.08 -23.48 6.62
C ASP A 103 28.07 -24.58 6.26
N PRO A 104 29.31 -24.48 6.74
CA PRO A 104 30.03 -25.68 7.15
C PRO A 104 30.87 -25.48 8.42
N PRO A 105 31.43 -26.58 8.93
CA PRO A 105 30.79 -27.67 9.68
C PRO A 105 30.65 -27.38 11.19
#